data_AF-A0A1J5VS01-F1
#
_entry.id   AF-A0A1J5VS01-F1
#
_cell.length_a   1.000
_cell.length_b   1.000
_cell.length_c   1.000
_cell.angle_alpha   90.00
_cell.angle_beta   90.00
_cell.angle_gamma   90.00
#
_symmetry.space_group_name_H-M   'P 1'
#
loop_
_entity.id
_entity.type
_entity.pdbx_description
1 polymer ?
#
loop_
_entity_poly.entity_id
_entity_poly.type
_entity_poly.pdbx_seq_one_letter_code
_entity_poly.pdbx_strand_id
1 'polypeptide(L)'
;MTYYPAPGHQHVQLLVPSPKRSERTTEAQRRQARYSPSDPRRTASNVAPLVRTALAASFGATNLRVLRADRFSTAARANVRAYRRFQQQHAGPPRIVTCHARDGGEFFGTVATGQKRFGFVAKMDNGRLVSFKVL
;
A
#
# COMPACT_ATOMS: atom_id res chain seq x y z
N MET A 1 -2.00 12.52 55.84
CA MET A 1 -2.18 13.02 54.46
C MET A 1 -2.67 11.87 53.61
N THR A 2 -3.90 11.94 53.15
CA THR A 2 -4.61 10.82 52.51
C THR A 2 -4.58 11.03 50.99
N TYR A 3 -4.04 10.06 50.25
CA TYR A 3 -3.83 10.13 48.81
C TYR A 3 -5.00 9.48 48.06
N TYR A 4 -5.72 10.24 47.24
CA TYR A 4 -6.74 9.73 46.33
C TYR A 4 -6.18 9.72 44.90
N PRO A 5 -6.07 8.56 44.22
CA PRO A 5 -5.73 8.56 42.80
C PRO A 5 -6.97 8.87 41.96
N ALA A 6 -6.83 9.84 41.04
CA ALA A 6 -7.87 10.16 40.05
C ALA A 6 -7.99 9.01 39.01
N PRO A 7 -9.20 8.50 38.72
CA PRO A 7 -9.38 7.46 37.70
C PRO A 7 -9.32 8.10 36.31
N GLY A 8 -8.44 7.62 35.43
CA GLY A 8 -8.43 8.04 34.02
C GLY A 8 -7.07 8.11 33.32
N HIS A 9 -5.98 7.68 33.95
CA HIS A 9 -4.67 7.66 33.27
C HIS A 9 -4.50 6.37 32.46
N GLN A 10 -4.89 6.42 31.19
CA GLN A 10 -4.51 5.39 30.22
C GLN A 10 -3.07 5.66 29.75
N HIS A 11 -2.11 4.97 30.37
CA HIS A 11 -0.72 5.01 29.91
C HIS A 11 -0.59 4.14 28.66
N VAL A 12 -0.39 4.75 27.50
CA VAL A 12 0.00 4.05 26.28
C VAL A 12 1.52 3.94 26.27
N GLN A 13 2.05 2.74 26.49
CA GLN A 13 3.47 2.45 26.30
C GLN A 13 3.73 2.27 24.80
N LEU A 14 4.36 3.26 24.18
CA LEU A 14 4.85 3.16 22.81
C LEU A 14 6.23 2.49 22.84
N LEU A 15 6.32 1.29 22.25
CA LEU A 15 7.59 0.62 22.02
C LEU A 15 8.33 1.35 20.89
N VAL A 16 9.27 2.22 21.26
CA VAL A 16 10.21 2.85 20.32
C VAL A 16 11.42 1.93 20.19
N PRO A 17 11.73 1.36 19.01
CA PRO A 17 12.93 0.54 18.84
C PRO A 17 14.17 1.39 19.08
N SER A 18 14.88 1.10 20.18
CA SER A 18 16.17 1.71 20.47
C SER A 18 17.23 1.10 19.54
N PRO A 19 18.11 1.90 18.89
CA PRO A 19 19.12 1.38 17.99
C PRO A 19 20.28 0.77 18.80
N LYS A 20 20.10 -0.45 19.30
CA LYS A 20 21.21 -1.25 19.83
C LYS A 20 21.83 -2.08 18.72
N ARG A 21 23.02 -1.67 18.33
CA ARG A 21 23.99 -2.44 17.53
C ARG A 21 24.37 -3.70 18.31
N SER A 22 23.84 -4.86 17.93
CA SER A 22 24.36 -6.17 18.36
C SER A 22 23.86 -7.30 17.45
N GLU A 23 24.68 -7.59 16.44
CA GLU A 23 25.11 -8.90 15.92
C GLU A 23 24.16 -10.12 15.92
N ARG A 24 22.86 -9.93 15.75
CA ARG A 24 21.91 -11.04 15.48
C ARG A 24 21.07 -10.84 14.23
N THR A 25 21.67 -10.22 13.21
CA THR A 25 20.96 -9.68 12.04
C THR A 25 21.56 -10.14 10.71
N THR A 26 21.96 -11.40 10.54
CA THR A 26 22.36 -11.88 9.20
C THR A 26 21.17 -12.31 8.36
N GLU A 27 20.05 -12.78 8.94
CA GLU A 27 18.95 -13.32 8.13
C GLU A 27 17.76 -12.35 7.97
N ALA A 28 17.31 -11.71 9.05
CA ALA A 28 16.27 -10.67 8.98
C ALA A 28 16.75 -9.43 8.22
N GLN A 29 18.03 -9.08 8.36
CA GLN A 29 18.65 -7.97 7.65
C GLN A 29 19.01 -8.34 6.22
N ARG A 30 19.25 -9.60 5.85
CA ARG A 30 19.30 -10.01 4.42
C ARG A 30 17.91 -9.93 3.75
N ARG A 31 16.85 -10.25 4.50
CA ARG A 31 15.46 -10.06 4.02
C ARG A 31 15.11 -8.57 3.90
N GLN A 32 15.56 -7.73 4.83
CA GLN A 32 15.37 -6.27 4.77
C GLN A 32 16.38 -5.52 3.87
N ALA A 33 17.57 -6.04 3.60
CA ALA A 33 18.59 -5.41 2.74
C ALA A 33 18.39 -5.71 1.26
N ARG A 34 17.54 -6.70 0.91
CA ARG A 34 16.87 -6.71 -0.40
C ARG A 34 15.79 -5.62 -0.53
N TYR A 35 15.43 -5.00 0.57
CA TYR A 35 14.41 -3.97 0.74
C TYR A 35 15.06 -2.63 1.12
N SER A 36 15.94 -2.14 0.25
CA SER A 36 16.32 -0.74 0.32
C SER A 36 15.09 0.10 -0.04
N PRO A 37 14.80 1.23 0.64
CA PRO A 37 13.90 2.25 0.13
C PRO A 37 14.58 2.93 -1.07
N SER A 38 14.75 2.17 -2.15
CA SER A 38 15.44 2.61 -3.34
C SER A 38 14.49 3.45 -4.16
N ASP A 39 14.90 4.69 -4.42
CA ASP A 39 14.47 5.60 -5.47
C ASP A 39 13.03 5.37 -6.00
N PRO A 40 12.09 6.33 -5.86
CA PRO A 40 10.72 6.19 -6.38
C PRO A 40 10.65 5.74 -7.84
N ARG A 41 11.68 6.03 -8.68
CA ARG A 41 11.77 5.50 -10.06
C ARG A 41 11.97 3.98 -10.11
N ARG A 42 12.81 3.43 -9.22
CA ARG A 42 13.06 1.97 -9.09
C ARG A 42 11.85 1.26 -8.50
N THR A 43 11.20 1.87 -7.51
CA THR A 43 9.97 1.33 -6.91
C THR A 43 8.85 1.24 -7.95
N ALA A 44 8.69 2.25 -8.82
CA ALA A 44 7.70 2.22 -9.90
C ALA A 44 7.97 1.13 -10.96
N SER A 45 9.24 0.77 -11.17
CA SER A 45 9.65 -0.28 -12.12
C SER A 45 9.30 -1.70 -11.64
N ASN A 46 9.21 -1.92 -10.33
CA ASN A 46 8.94 -3.24 -9.75
C ASN A 46 7.44 -3.53 -9.54
N VAL A 47 6.57 -2.54 -9.75
CA VAL A 47 5.13 -2.74 -9.58
C VAL A 47 4.55 -3.42 -10.80
N ALA A 48 3.78 -4.49 -10.59
CA ALA A 48 3.04 -5.14 -11.65
C ALA A 48 2.21 -4.12 -12.46
N PRO A 49 2.29 -4.12 -13.80
CA PRO A 49 1.60 -3.14 -14.65
C PRO A 49 0.08 -3.06 -14.40
N LEU A 50 -0.54 -4.18 -14.04
CA LEU A 50 -1.98 -4.23 -13.71
C LEU A 50 -2.31 -3.46 -12.42
N VAL A 51 -1.44 -3.50 -11.41
CA VAL A 51 -1.61 -2.75 -10.16
C VAL A 51 -1.49 -1.25 -10.42
N ARG A 52 -0.51 -0.83 -11.24
CA ARG A 52 -0.38 0.58 -11.67
C ARG A 52 -1.63 1.05 -12.42
N THR A 53 -2.14 0.21 -13.32
CA THR A 53 -3.36 0.51 -14.09
C THR A 53 -4.59 0.61 -13.19
N ALA A 54 -4.73 -0.29 -12.20
CA ALA A 54 -5.82 -0.23 -11.23
C ALA A 54 -5.77 1.05 -10.39
N LEU A 55 -4.58 1.44 -9.89
CA LEU A 55 -4.38 2.68 -9.15
C LEU A 55 -4.74 3.90 -10.02
N ALA A 56 -4.23 3.98 -11.25
CA ALA A 56 -4.55 5.07 -12.17
C ALA A 56 -6.06 5.15 -12.46
N ALA A 57 -6.72 4.01 -12.63
CA ALA A 57 -8.17 3.96 -12.85
C ALA A 57 -8.98 4.35 -11.60
N SER A 58 -8.53 3.98 -10.40
CA SER A 58 -9.15 4.33 -9.11
C SER A 58 -9.13 5.83 -8.85
N PHE A 59 -8.03 6.50 -9.15
CA PHE A 59 -7.90 7.95 -8.99
C PHE A 59 -8.34 8.74 -10.24
N GLY A 60 -8.98 8.08 -11.21
CA GLY A 60 -9.56 8.75 -12.38
C GLY A 60 -8.57 9.20 -13.45
N ALA A 61 -7.27 8.94 -13.29
CA ALA A 61 -6.23 9.26 -14.27
C ALA A 61 -6.28 8.37 -15.53
N THR A 62 -7.07 7.31 -15.52
CA THR A 62 -7.28 6.43 -16.68
C THR A 62 -8.75 6.01 -16.80
N ASN A 63 -9.20 5.71 -18.02
CA ASN A 63 -10.56 5.24 -18.30
C ASN A 63 -10.78 3.82 -17.74
N LEU A 64 -11.93 3.56 -17.13
CA LEU A 64 -12.29 2.24 -16.59
C LEU A 64 -12.32 1.11 -17.65
N ARG A 65 -12.43 1.44 -18.94
CA ARG A 65 -12.39 0.47 -20.05
C ARG A 65 -11.08 -0.31 -20.15
N VAL A 66 -9.98 0.20 -19.58
CA VAL A 66 -8.69 -0.51 -19.55
C VAL A 66 -8.70 -1.76 -18.64
N LEU A 67 -9.67 -1.82 -17.72
CA LEU A 67 -9.88 -2.92 -16.77
C LEU A 67 -10.60 -4.08 -17.45
N ARG A 68 -9.92 -4.71 -18.41
CA ARG A 68 -10.43 -5.84 -19.18
C ARG A 68 -10.69 -7.06 -18.28
N ALA A 69 -11.76 -7.81 -18.57
CA ALA A 69 -12.22 -8.91 -17.72
C ALA A 69 -11.26 -10.12 -17.69
N ASP A 70 -10.47 -10.30 -18.75
CA ASP A 70 -9.38 -11.28 -18.88
C ASP A 70 -8.27 -11.05 -17.83
N ARG A 71 -7.91 -9.79 -17.58
CA ARG A 71 -6.80 -9.39 -16.69
C ARG A 71 -7.23 -8.94 -15.30
N PHE A 72 -8.51 -8.63 -15.10
CA PHE A 72 -9.05 -8.16 -13.82
C PHE A 72 -10.26 -8.98 -13.40
N SER A 73 -10.28 -9.45 -12.16
CA SER A 73 -11.45 -10.11 -11.59
C SER A 73 -12.63 -9.14 -11.47
N THR A 74 -13.85 -9.69 -11.34
CA THR A 74 -15.05 -8.89 -11.10
C THR A 74 -14.95 -8.11 -9.79
N ALA A 75 -14.44 -8.73 -8.73
CA ALA A 75 -14.24 -8.09 -7.43
C ALA A 75 -13.25 -6.91 -7.51
N ALA A 76 -12.09 -7.09 -8.16
CA ALA A 76 -11.11 -6.02 -8.33
C ALA A 76 -11.70 -4.83 -9.12
N ARG A 77 -12.42 -5.10 -10.21
CA ARG A 77 -13.10 -4.06 -11.00
C ARG A 77 -14.16 -3.32 -10.19
N ALA A 78 -14.96 -4.03 -9.40
CA ALA A 78 -15.97 -3.44 -8.54
C ALA A 78 -15.34 -2.50 -7.50
N ASN A 79 -14.25 -2.92 -6.84
CA ASN A 79 -13.54 -2.10 -5.87
C ASN A 79 -12.93 -0.84 -6.49
N VAL A 80 -12.33 -0.95 -7.69
CA VAL A 80 -11.82 0.23 -8.42
C VAL A 80 -12.94 1.22 -8.72
N ARG A 81 -14.08 0.74 -9.23
CA ARG A 81 -15.25 1.58 -9.53
C ARG A 81 -15.85 2.23 -8.29
N ALA A 82 -15.99 1.45 -7.21
CA ALA A 82 -16.50 1.93 -5.94
C ALA A 82 -15.60 3.04 -5.39
N TYR A 83 -14.29 2.79 -5.28
CA TYR A 83 -13.34 3.79 -4.79
C TYR A 83 -13.37 5.07 -5.62
N ARG A 84 -13.34 4.96 -6.96
CA ARG A 84 -13.43 6.13 -7.85
C ARG A 84 -14.70 6.95 -7.63
N ARG A 85 -15.83 6.28 -7.36
CA ARG A 85 -17.11 6.97 -7.09
C ARG A 85 -17.08 7.69 -5.74
N PHE A 86 -16.49 7.09 -4.70
CA PHE A 86 -16.44 7.66 -3.35
C PHE A 86 -15.38 8.76 -3.19
N GLN A 87 -14.24 8.66 -3.90
CA GLN A 87 -13.08 9.53 -3.68
C GLN A 87 -12.80 10.47 -4.86
N GLN A 88 -13.86 11.02 -5.48
CA GLN A 88 -13.73 11.98 -6.60
C GLN A 88 -12.92 13.22 -6.23
N GLN A 89 -13.00 13.66 -4.97
CA GLN A 89 -12.22 14.76 -4.40
C GLN A 89 -10.70 14.54 -4.39
N HIS A 90 -10.23 13.31 -4.60
CA HIS A 90 -8.81 12.95 -4.63
C HIS A 90 -8.37 12.45 -6.01
N ALA A 91 -9.15 12.78 -7.04
CA ALA A 91 -8.84 12.47 -8.42
C ALA A 91 -7.56 13.19 -8.87
N GLY A 92 -6.78 12.48 -9.69
CA GLY A 92 -5.51 12.96 -10.20
C GLY A 92 -4.54 11.83 -10.51
N PRO A 93 -3.45 12.09 -11.24
CA PRO A 93 -2.44 11.10 -11.55
C PRO A 93 -1.77 10.58 -10.27
N PRO A 94 -1.96 9.30 -9.90
CA PRO A 94 -1.38 8.77 -8.68
C PRO A 94 0.11 8.50 -8.84
N ARG A 95 0.89 8.87 -7.82
CA ARG A 95 2.31 8.53 -7.71
C ARG A 95 2.49 7.44 -6.67
N ILE A 96 3.07 6.32 -7.07
CA ILE A 96 3.45 5.26 -6.11
C ILE A 96 4.66 5.76 -5.32
N VAL A 97 4.52 5.79 -4.00
CA VAL A 97 5.56 6.25 -3.05
C VAL A 97 6.36 5.06 -2.55
N THR A 98 5.66 4.02 -2.12
CA THR A 98 6.24 2.74 -1.71
C THR A 98 5.48 1.61 -2.38
N CYS A 99 6.19 0.53 -2.72
CA CYS A 99 5.57 -0.71 -3.16
C CYS A 99 6.43 -1.87 -2.71
N HIS A 100 5.78 -2.82 -2.07
CA HIS A 100 6.34 -4.04 -1.56
C HIS A 100 5.59 -5.20 -2.19
N ALA A 101 6.30 -6.31 -2.38
CA ALA A 101 5.74 -7.54 -2.91
C ALA A 101 6.01 -8.70 -1.94
N ARG A 102 5.02 -9.54 -1.71
CA ARG A 102 5.15 -10.76 -0.92
C ARG A 102 5.09 -11.97 -1.85
N ASP A 103 5.70 -13.06 -1.41
CA ASP A 103 5.50 -14.39 -2.00
C ASP A 103 3.99 -14.68 -2.11
N GLY A 104 3.57 -15.23 -3.25
CA GLY A 104 2.15 -15.44 -3.56
C GLY A 104 1.46 -14.29 -4.30
N GLY A 105 2.21 -13.32 -4.82
CA GLY A 105 1.69 -12.31 -5.76
C GLY A 105 0.95 -11.15 -5.10
N GLU A 106 1.14 -10.93 -3.80
CA GLU A 106 0.55 -9.79 -3.09
C GLU A 106 1.44 -8.55 -3.21
N PHE A 107 0.83 -7.41 -3.53
CA PHE A 107 1.48 -6.11 -3.62
C PHE A 107 0.80 -5.15 -2.65
N PHE A 108 1.59 -4.38 -1.92
CA PHE A 108 1.06 -3.37 -1.00
C PHE A 108 2.01 -2.19 -0.89
N GLY A 109 1.50 -1.06 -0.44
CA GLY A 109 2.32 0.13 -0.24
C GLY A 109 1.49 1.38 -0.15
N THR A 110 2.14 2.49 -0.48
CA THR A 110 1.55 3.82 -0.37
C THR A 110 1.55 4.50 -1.73
N VAL A 111 0.43 5.13 -2.04
CA VAL A 111 0.23 5.95 -3.23
C VAL A 111 -0.13 7.38 -2.81
N ALA A 112 0.37 8.38 -3.53
CA ALA A 112 0.08 9.78 -3.29
C ALA A 112 -0.70 10.39 -4.46
N THR A 113 -1.69 11.22 -4.14
CA THR A 113 -2.38 12.09 -5.11
C THR A 113 -2.40 13.51 -4.57
N GLY A 114 -1.79 14.46 -5.29
CA GLY A 114 -1.53 15.79 -4.77
C GLY A 114 -0.78 15.74 -3.43
N GLN A 115 -1.40 16.28 -2.38
CA GLN A 115 -0.84 16.32 -1.02
C GLN A 115 -1.28 15.14 -0.14
N LYS A 116 -2.23 14.30 -0.59
CA LYS A 116 -2.72 13.17 0.21
C LYS A 116 -1.99 11.87 -0.13
N ARG A 117 -1.89 11.00 0.87
CA ARG A 117 -1.33 9.65 0.77
C ARG A 117 -2.38 8.63 1.17
N PHE A 118 -2.40 7.51 0.46
CA PHE A 118 -3.33 6.40 0.65
C PHE A 118 -2.55 5.10 0.71
N GLY A 119 -3.04 4.16 1.51
CA GLY A 119 -2.55 2.79 1.45
C GLY A 119 -3.16 2.07 0.25
N PHE A 120 -2.49 1.06 -0.29
CA PHE A 120 -3.12 0.14 -1.22
C PHE A 120 -2.67 -1.29 -0.97
N VAL A 121 -3.53 -2.23 -1.32
CA VAL A 121 -3.26 -3.66 -1.34
C VAL A 121 -3.84 -4.26 -2.61
N ALA A 122 -3.10 -5.16 -3.22
CA ALA A 122 -3.42 -5.84 -4.46
C ALA A 122 -2.96 -7.29 -4.40
N LYS A 123 -3.71 -8.20 -5.02
CA LYS A 123 -3.32 -9.59 -5.17
C LYS A 123 -3.36 -9.99 -6.63
N MET A 124 -2.25 -10.52 -7.10
CA MET A 124 -2.07 -11.10 -8.43
C MET A 124 -2.10 -12.62 -8.30
N ASP A 125 -2.81 -13.26 -9.23
CA ASP A 125 -2.80 -14.71 -9.38
C ASP A 125 -2.78 -15.05 -10.88
N ASN A 126 -1.87 -15.92 -11.32
CA ASN A 126 -1.75 -16.34 -12.73
C ASN A 126 -1.75 -15.18 -13.75
N GLY A 127 -1.06 -14.07 -13.42
CA GLY A 127 -1.01 -12.89 -14.29
C GLY A 127 -2.27 -12.02 -14.30
N ARG A 128 -3.26 -12.32 -13.44
CA ARG A 128 -4.53 -11.61 -13.29
C ARG A 128 -4.61 -10.88 -11.95
N LEU A 129 -5.17 -9.68 -11.93
CA LEU A 129 -5.46 -8.97 -10.68
C LEU A 129 -6.77 -9.49 -10.08
N VAL A 130 -6.66 -10.27 -9.00
CA VAL A 130 -7.80 -10.97 -8.38
C VAL A 130 -8.42 -10.20 -7.23
N SER A 131 -7.64 -9.41 -6.50
CA SER A 131 -8.13 -8.53 -5.43
C SER A 131 -7.41 -7.19 -5.46
N PHE A 132 -8.11 -6.12 -5.09
CA PHE A 132 -7.59 -4.76 -5.09
C PHE A 132 -8.38 -3.88 -4.14
N LYS A 133 -7.69 -3.07 -3.33
CA LYS A 133 -8.30 -2.06 -2.45
C LYS A 133 -7.32 -0.91 -2.21
N VAL A 134 -7.87 0.31 -2.18
CA VAL A 134 -7.19 1.51 -1.67
C VAL A 134 -7.80 1.83 -0.31
N LEU A 135 -6.94 2.15 0.66
CA LEU A 135 -7.25 2.40 2.08
C LEU A 135 -7.33 3.89 2.36
#